data_AF-A0A830HRI6-F1
#
_entry.id   AF-A0A830HRI6-F1
#
_cell.length_a   1.000
_cell.length_b   1.000
_cell.length_c   1.000
_cell.angle_alpha   90.00
_cell.angle_beta   90.00
_cell.angle_gamma   90.00
#
_symmetry.space_group_name_H-M   'P 1'
#
loop_
_entity.id
_entity.type
_entity.pdbx_description
1 polymer ?
#
loop_
_entity_poly.entity_id
_entity_poly.type
_entity_poly.pdbx_seq_one_letter_code
_entity_poly.pdbx_strand_id
1 'polypeptide(L)'
;MASTSELKDALVESMTYSGAMARIRARVRAEIAHALDVGDASHDVHSDTTTKVPFETTFIHELVREYLRFHNLRDTAGVFVPEAGMADAPPFDRAFMARRLGVPDDAESQAVPLLYALVERSKAWASMPTQQQQQQQQQAAIQAPPSPEQPVAAVARRRTTRYDDSDDDSDSIADEVDG
;
A
#
# COMPACT_ATOMS: atom_id res chain seq x y z
N MET A 1 -25.62 -2.36 -51.10
CA MET A 1 -25.82 -3.70 -50.51
C MET A 1 -24.56 -4.01 -49.74
N ALA A 2 -24.61 -4.06 -48.40
CA ALA A 2 -23.42 -4.38 -47.61
C ALA A 2 -22.92 -5.78 -48.02
N SER A 3 -21.63 -5.92 -48.28
CA SER A 3 -21.06 -7.22 -48.63
C SER A 3 -21.07 -8.15 -47.42
N THR A 4 -21.14 -9.45 -47.64
CA THR A 4 -21.07 -10.45 -46.56
C THR A 4 -19.77 -10.36 -45.76
N SER A 5 -18.69 -9.84 -46.36
CA SER A 5 -17.43 -9.53 -45.67
C SER A 5 -17.59 -8.39 -44.69
N GLU A 6 -18.20 -7.26 -45.11
CA GLU A 6 -18.40 -6.09 -44.24
C GLU A 6 -19.27 -6.42 -43.02
N LEU A 7 -20.29 -7.25 -43.20
CA LEU A 7 -21.13 -7.75 -42.09
C LEU A 7 -20.34 -8.64 -41.12
N LYS A 8 -19.44 -9.49 -41.64
CA LYS A 8 -18.57 -10.32 -40.82
C LYS A 8 -17.55 -9.46 -40.05
N ASP A 9 -16.95 -8.48 -40.71
CA ASP A 9 -15.94 -7.61 -40.12
C ASP A 9 -16.57 -6.72 -39.03
N ALA A 10 -17.75 -6.16 -39.28
CA ALA A 10 -18.51 -5.41 -38.27
C ALA A 10 -18.93 -6.28 -37.08
N LEU A 11 -19.26 -7.56 -37.31
CA LEU A 11 -19.56 -8.50 -36.23
C LEU A 11 -18.30 -8.81 -35.42
N VAL A 12 -17.16 -9.05 -36.06
CA VAL A 12 -15.88 -9.27 -35.38
C VAL A 12 -15.51 -8.05 -34.56
N GLU A 13 -15.68 -6.84 -35.09
CA GLU A 13 -15.40 -5.58 -34.41
C GLU A 13 -16.32 -5.34 -33.19
N SER A 14 -17.61 -5.67 -33.31
CA SER A 14 -18.53 -5.68 -32.17
C SER A 14 -18.15 -6.72 -31.10
N MET A 15 -17.71 -7.90 -31.54
CA MET A 15 -17.26 -8.97 -30.65
C MET A 15 -15.89 -8.69 -30.01
N THR A 16 -15.01 -7.92 -30.65
CA THR A 16 -13.77 -7.44 -30.04
C THR A 16 -14.06 -6.35 -29.02
N TYR A 17 -14.95 -5.39 -29.32
CA TYR A 17 -15.36 -4.34 -28.38
C TYR A 17 -16.03 -4.91 -27.12
N SER A 18 -16.90 -5.91 -27.27
CA SER A 18 -17.55 -6.60 -26.15
C SER A 18 -16.64 -7.59 -25.40
N GLY A 19 -15.39 -7.77 -25.84
CA GLY A 19 -14.42 -8.70 -25.25
C GLY A 19 -14.70 -10.19 -25.53
N ALA A 20 -15.75 -10.52 -26.29
CA ALA A 20 -16.10 -11.91 -26.61
C ALA A 20 -15.01 -12.62 -27.42
N MET A 21 -14.36 -11.90 -28.34
CA MET A 21 -13.21 -12.44 -29.08
C MET A 21 -12.00 -12.72 -28.18
N ALA A 22 -11.77 -11.90 -27.15
CA ALA A 22 -10.69 -12.12 -26.20
C ALA A 22 -10.95 -13.39 -25.37
N ARG A 23 -12.18 -13.56 -24.86
CA ARG A 23 -12.63 -14.78 -24.17
C ARG A 23 -12.40 -16.05 -25.00
N ILE A 24 -12.83 -16.04 -26.27
CA ILE A 24 -12.71 -17.20 -27.15
C ILE A 24 -11.25 -17.55 -27.39
N ARG A 25 -10.40 -16.57 -27.74
CA ARG A 25 -8.97 -16.81 -27.96
C ARG A 25 -8.28 -17.33 -26.72
N ALA A 26 -8.64 -16.82 -25.56
CA ALA A 26 -8.02 -17.21 -24.32
C ALA A 26 -8.43 -18.62 -23.88
N ARG A 27 -9.69 -19.01 -24.13
CA ARG A 27 -10.14 -20.40 -23.97
C ARG A 27 -9.43 -21.35 -24.94
N VAL A 28 -9.24 -20.95 -26.19
CA VAL A 28 -8.47 -21.74 -27.17
C VAL A 28 -7.01 -21.90 -26.72
N ARG A 29 -6.38 -20.84 -26.21
CA ARG A 29 -5.03 -20.92 -25.65
C ARG A 29 -4.96 -21.86 -24.46
N ALA A 30 -5.92 -21.79 -23.54
CA ALA A 30 -6.01 -22.69 -22.40
C ALA A 30 -6.18 -24.16 -22.83
N GLU A 31 -7.04 -24.43 -23.82
CA GLU A 31 -7.26 -25.78 -24.35
C GLU A 31 -6.04 -26.33 -25.08
N ILE A 32 -5.33 -25.49 -25.85
CA ILE A 32 -4.08 -25.88 -26.51
C ILE A 32 -3.00 -26.17 -25.46
N ALA A 33 -2.84 -25.31 -24.45
CA ALA A 33 -1.90 -25.52 -23.37
C ALA A 33 -2.20 -26.84 -22.64
N HIS A 34 -3.45 -27.08 -22.28
CA HIS A 34 -3.89 -28.33 -21.67
C HIS A 34 -3.63 -29.56 -22.55
N ALA A 35 -3.93 -29.47 -23.86
CA ALA A 35 -3.70 -30.57 -24.79
C ALA A 35 -2.19 -30.86 -25.01
N LEU A 36 -1.34 -29.83 -24.93
CA LEU A 36 0.11 -29.98 -24.99
C LEU A 36 0.68 -30.57 -23.68
N ASP A 37 0.14 -30.16 -22.53
CA ASP A 37 0.55 -30.65 -21.20
C ASP A 37 0.23 -32.14 -20.99
N VAL A 38 -0.91 -32.61 -21.51
CA VAL A 38 -1.30 -34.05 -21.49
C VAL A 38 -0.40 -34.91 -22.40
N GLY A 39 0.25 -34.31 -23.40
CA GLY A 39 1.18 -34.99 -24.32
C GLY A 39 2.63 -35.04 -23.86
N ASP A 40 3.04 -34.13 -22.97
CA ASP A 40 4.43 -33.94 -22.53
C ASP A 40 4.74 -34.60 -21.17
N ALA A 41 4.11 -35.73 -20.86
CA ALA A 41 4.62 -36.63 -19.81
C ALA A 41 6.02 -37.21 -20.12
N SER A 42 6.63 -36.85 -21.27
CA SER A 42 7.94 -37.35 -21.70
C SER A 42 8.78 -36.36 -22.52
N HIS A 43 8.66 -35.04 -22.37
CA HIS A 43 9.61 -34.12 -23.01
C HIS A 43 10.15 -33.06 -22.06
N ASP A 44 11.25 -33.45 -21.43
CA ASP A 44 12.18 -32.61 -20.71
C ASP A 44 12.68 -31.45 -21.60
N VAL A 45 12.05 -30.27 -21.51
CA VAL A 45 12.68 -28.97 -21.86
C VAL A 45 12.64 -27.97 -20.70
N HIS A 46 12.02 -28.34 -19.56
CA HIS A 46 12.24 -27.70 -18.25
C HIS A 46 12.37 -28.72 -17.11
N SER A 47 12.56 -30.00 -17.45
CA SER A 47 12.81 -31.06 -16.49
C SER A 47 14.31 -31.25 -16.35
N ASP A 48 14.90 -30.28 -15.64
CA ASP A 48 15.91 -30.61 -14.66
C ASP A 48 15.51 -29.81 -13.43
N THR A 49 15.01 -30.52 -12.41
CA THR A 49 14.28 -30.03 -11.23
C THR A 49 12.78 -29.87 -11.48
N THR A 50 11.98 -30.63 -10.74
CA THR A 50 10.67 -30.17 -10.24
C THR A 50 10.91 -28.88 -9.45
N THR A 51 11.13 -27.76 -10.15
CA THR A 51 11.36 -26.47 -9.51
C THR A 51 9.99 -26.07 -9.02
N LYS A 52 9.64 -26.51 -7.80
CA LYS A 52 8.50 -26.00 -7.07
C LYS A 52 8.57 -24.49 -7.21
N VAL A 53 7.58 -23.92 -7.89
CA VAL A 53 7.47 -22.47 -8.05
C VAL A 53 7.64 -21.89 -6.64
N PRO A 54 8.59 -20.94 -6.44
CA PRO A 54 8.85 -20.39 -5.12
C PRO A 54 7.54 -19.90 -4.51
N PHE A 55 7.39 -20.08 -3.20
CA PHE A 55 6.17 -19.68 -2.50
C PHE A 55 5.85 -18.20 -2.76
N GLU A 56 6.87 -17.36 -2.86
CA GLU A 56 6.77 -15.94 -3.18
C GLU A 56 6.09 -15.71 -4.53
N THR A 57 6.46 -16.48 -5.55
CA THR A 57 5.85 -16.38 -6.89
C THR A 57 4.40 -16.84 -6.87
N THR A 58 4.10 -17.96 -6.20
CA THR A 58 2.72 -18.42 -6.02
C THR A 58 1.88 -17.39 -5.25
N PHE A 59 2.45 -16.81 -4.20
CA PHE A 59 1.80 -15.78 -3.39
C PHE A 59 1.50 -14.52 -4.21
N ILE A 60 2.43 -14.07 -5.04
CA ILE A 60 2.21 -12.95 -5.98
C ILE A 60 1.09 -13.28 -6.96
N HIS A 61 1.09 -14.48 -7.54
CA HIS A 61 0.02 -14.86 -8.46
C HIS A 61 -1.35 -14.91 -7.77
N GLU A 62 -1.44 -15.36 -6.52
CA GLU A 62 -2.68 -15.32 -5.74
C GLU A 62 -3.14 -13.88 -5.42
N LEU A 63 -2.22 -12.96 -5.15
CA LEU A 63 -2.55 -11.53 -5.02
C LEU A 63 -3.09 -10.94 -6.33
N VAL A 64 -2.52 -11.31 -7.47
CA VAL A 64 -3.03 -10.92 -8.79
C VAL A 64 -4.41 -11.52 -9.03
N ARG A 65 -4.60 -12.80 -8.70
CA ARG A 65 -5.91 -13.48 -8.81
C ARG A 65 -6.97 -12.80 -7.94
N GLU A 66 -6.64 -12.40 -6.72
CA GLU A 66 -7.53 -11.64 -5.82
C GLU A 66 -7.95 -10.31 -6.44
N TYR A 67 -6.98 -9.54 -6.93
CA TYR A 67 -7.24 -8.28 -7.63
C TYR A 67 -8.15 -8.43 -8.85
N LEU A 68 -7.86 -9.42 -9.71
CA LEU A 68 -8.68 -9.68 -10.89
C LEU A 68 -10.13 -10.04 -10.50
N ARG A 69 -10.31 -10.84 -9.45
CA ARG A 69 -11.65 -11.19 -8.93
C ARG A 69 -12.36 -9.99 -8.33
N PHE A 70 -11.65 -9.15 -7.58
CA PHE A 70 -12.19 -7.93 -6.97
C PHE A 70 -12.73 -6.96 -8.04
N HIS A 71 -12.00 -6.79 -9.15
CA HIS A 71 -12.41 -5.96 -10.28
C HIS A 71 -13.37 -6.66 -11.27
N ASN A 72 -13.90 -7.83 -10.91
CA ASN A 72 -14.83 -8.62 -11.74
C ASN A 72 -14.25 -9.03 -13.11
N LEU A 73 -12.92 -9.15 -13.23
CA LEU A 73 -12.19 -9.58 -14.43
C LEU A 73 -12.14 -11.12 -14.51
N ARG A 74 -13.32 -11.76 -14.47
CA ARG A 74 -13.46 -13.23 -14.36
C ARG A 74 -12.85 -13.98 -15.53
N ASP A 75 -13.01 -13.45 -16.74
CA ASP A 75 -12.48 -14.06 -17.96
C ASP A 75 -10.95 -14.07 -17.97
N THR A 76 -10.33 -12.96 -17.56
CA THR A 76 -8.88 -12.83 -17.44
C THR A 76 -8.34 -13.75 -16.35
N ALA A 77 -9.01 -13.82 -15.20
CA ALA A 77 -8.64 -14.72 -14.12
C ALA A 77 -8.68 -16.19 -14.58
N GLY A 78 -9.71 -16.59 -15.33
CA GLY A 78 -9.87 -17.96 -15.83
C GLY A 78 -8.75 -18.42 -16.78
N VAL A 79 -8.05 -17.49 -17.42
CA VAL A 79 -6.92 -17.77 -18.32
C VAL A 79 -5.60 -17.66 -17.58
N PHE A 80 -5.50 -16.69 -16.68
CA PHE A 80 -4.32 -16.48 -15.85
C PHE A 80 -4.03 -17.69 -14.95
N VAL A 81 -5.05 -18.32 -14.36
CA VAL A 81 -4.87 -19.49 -13.47
C VAL A 81 -4.13 -20.66 -14.15
N PRO A 82 -4.58 -21.18 -15.29
CA PRO A 82 -3.88 -22.26 -15.99
C PRO A 82 -2.53 -21.78 -16.56
N GLU A 83 -2.44 -20.57 -17.13
CA GLU A 83 -1.18 -20.04 -17.67
C GLU A 83 -0.10 -19.88 -16.58
N ALA A 84 -0.49 -19.53 -15.35
CA ALA A 84 0.42 -19.39 -14.22
C ALA A 84 0.77 -20.72 -13.54
N GLY A 85 0.29 -21.86 -14.04
CA GLY A 85 0.53 -23.19 -13.46
C GLY A 85 -0.12 -23.39 -12.09
N MET A 86 -1.24 -22.70 -11.82
CA MET A 86 -1.90 -22.71 -10.50
C MET A 86 -3.24 -23.48 -10.51
N ALA A 87 -3.52 -24.23 -11.58
CA ALA A 87 -4.80 -24.93 -11.73
C ALA A 87 -4.96 -26.07 -10.70
N ASP A 88 -3.86 -26.74 -10.33
CA ASP A 88 -3.87 -27.89 -9.43
C ASP A 88 -3.81 -27.53 -7.94
N ALA A 89 -3.50 -26.27 -7.62
CA ALA A 89 -3.37 -25.79 -6.24
C ALA A 89 -4.65 -25.06 -5.79
N PRO A 90 -5.14 -25.31 -4.57
CA PRO A 90 -6.28 -24.57 -4.03
C PRO A 90 -5.92 -23.08 -3.90
N PRO A 91 -6.85 -22.16 -4.23
CA PRO A 91 -6.63 -20.73 -4.07
C PRO A 91 -6.34 -20.37 -2.62
N PHE A 92 -5.55 -19.32 -2.41
CA PHE A 92 -5.26 -18.86 -1.06
C PHE A 92 -6.44 -18.10 -0.46
N ASP A 93 -6.66 -18.32 0.84
CA ASP A 93 -7.62 -17.54 1.59
C ASP A 93 -7.16 -16.08 1.73
N ARG A 94 -8.08 -15.14 1.55
CA ARG A 94 -7.79 -13.71 1.64
C ARG A 94 -7.29 -13.34 3.03
N ALA A 95 -7.89 -13.90 4.09
CA ALA A 95 -7.46 -13.61 5.46
C ALA A 95 -6.03 -14.15 5.72
N PHE A 96 -5.66 -15.29 5.15
CA PHE A 96 -4.28 -15.77 5.17
C PHE A 96 -3.32 -14.80 4.49
N MET A 97 -3.65 -14.32 3.29
CA MET A 97 -2.81 -13.36 2.56
C MET A 97 -2.69 -12.03 3.29
N ALA A 98 -3.79 -11.50 3.83
CA ALA A 98 -3.80 -10.27 4.62
C ALA A 98 -2.90 -10.36 5.85
N ARG A 99 -3.00 -11.47 6.62
CA ARG A 99 -2.11 -11.73 7.77
C ARG A 99 -0.65 -11.78 7.36
N ARG A 100 -0.33 -12.42 6.23
CA ARG A 100 1.05 -12.51 5.73
C ARG A 100 1.62 -11.15 5.32
N LEU A 101 0.77 -10.23 4.84
CA LEU A 101 1.13 -8.86 4.48
C LEU A 101 1.12 -7.88 5.66
N GLY A 102 0.60 -8.30 6.82
CA GLY A 102 0.39 -7.42 7.98
C GLY A 102 -0.67 -6.35 7.70
N VAL A 103 -1.71 -6.69 6.93
CA VAL A 103 -2.87 -5.85 6.68
C VAL A 103 -3.95 -6.22 7.71
N PRO A 104 -4.54 -5.25 8.44
CA PRO A 104 -5.63 -5.53 9.37
C PRO A 104 -6.86 -6.05 8.62
N ASP A 105 -7.63 -6.92 9.26
CA ASP A 105 -8.88 -7.45 8.69
C ASP A 105 -10.07 -6.60 9.16
N ASP A 106 -10.08 -5.33 8.76
CA ASP A 106 -11.17 -4.39 9.01
C ASP A 106 -12.04 -4.19 7.77
N ALA A 107 -13.22 -3.57 7.96
CA ALA A 107 -14.18 -3.36 6.87
C ALA A 107 -13.61 -2.50 5.74
N GLU A 108 -12.72 -1.55 6.06
CA GLU A 108 -12.03 -0.70 5.08
C GLU A 108 -11.02 -1.51 4.26
N SER A 109 -10.21 -2.34 4.90
CA SER A 109 -9.26 -3.20 4.19
C SER A 109 -9.97 -4.26 3.35
N GLN A 110 -11.16 -4.72 3.74
CA GLN A 110 -11.99 -5.62 2.92
C GLN A 110 -12.60 -4.93 1.69
N ALA A 111 -12.76 -3.60 1.72
CA ALA A 111 -13.34 -2.83 0.63
C ALA A 111 -12.35 -2.54 -0.52
N VAL A 112 -11.09 -2.99 -0.41
CA VAL A 112 -10.06 -2.79 -1.43
C VAL A 112 -9.23 -4.07 -1.67
N PRO A 113 -8.62 -4.24 -2.86
CA PRO A 113 -7.70 -5.36 -3.11
C PRO A 113 -6.45 -5.29 -2.23
N LEU A 114 -5.90 -6.45 -1.86
CA LEU A 114 -4.70 -6.50 -1.01
C LEU A 114 -3.46 -5.88 -1.67
N LEU A 115 -3.42 -5.87 -3.01
CA LEU A 115 -2.36 -5.18 -3.76
C LEU A 115 -2.33 -3.67 -3.50
N TYR A 116 -3.45 -3.03 -3.15
CA TYR A 116 -3.47 -1.59 -2.89
C TYR A 116 -2.71 -1.24 -1.62
N ALA A 117 -2.84 -2.07 -0.57
CA ALA A 117 -2.11 -1.90 0.68
C ALA A 117 -0.58 -1.98 0.47
N LEU A 118 -0.11 -2.81 -0.47
CA LEU A 118 1.29 -2.89 -0.85
C LEU A 118 1.78 -1.60 -1.54
N VAL A 119 0.97 -1.03 -2.45
CA VAL A 119 1.29 0.22 -3.13
C VAL A 119 1.30 1.40 -2.16
N GLU A 120 0.38 1.43 -1.21
CA GLU A 120 0.35 2.48 -0.17
C GLU A 120 1.60 2.42 0.72
N ARG A 121 1.99 1.21 1.14
CA ARG A 121 3.23 1.00 1.90
C ARG A 121 4.47 1.41 1.10
N SER A 122 4.51 1.16 -0.21
CA SER A 122 5.65 1.56 -1.05
C SER A 122 5.69 3.07 -1.31
N LYS A 123 4.53 3.76 -1.39
CA LYS A 123 4.47 5.23 -1.44
C LYS A 123 5.02 5.87 -0.17
N ALA A 124 4.72 5.29 0.99
CA ALA A 124 5.29 5.72 2.26
C ALA A 124 6.83 5.61 2.25
N TRP A 125 7.37 4.51 1.72
CA TRP A 125 8.81 4.36 1.50
C TRP A 125 9.38 5.40 0.52
N ALA A 126 8.70 5.67 -0.59
CA ALA A 126 9.14 6.64 -1.59
C ALA A 126 9.09 8.11 -1.10
N SER A 127 8.26 8.39 -0.09
CA SER A 127 8.14 9.71 0.53
C SER A 127 9.00 9.86 1.79
N MET A 128 9.77 8.84 2.18
CA MET A 128 10.76 8.98 3.24
C MET A 128 11.82 9.99 2.80
N PRO A 129 12.16 11.00 3.65
CA PRO A 129 13.22 11.94 3.33
C PRO A 129 14.52 11.16 3.15
N THR A 130 15.13 11.28 1.97
CA THR A 130 16.44 10.69 1.68
C THR A 130 17.43 11.14 2.75
N GLN A 131 18.27 10.26 3.26
CA GLN A 131 19.27 10.58 4.31
C GLN A 131 20.13 11.83 3.96
N GLN A 132 20.32 12.12 2.68
CA GLN A 132 20.98 13.35 2.20
C GLN A 132 20.20 14.64 2.52
N GLN A 133 18.86 14.63 2.47
CA GLN A 133 18.02 15.77 2.85
C GLN A 133 18.01 15.99 4.37
N GLN A 134 18.04 14.90 5.17
CA GLN A 134 18.18 15.03 6.63
C GLN A 134 19.55 15.58 7.03
N GLN A 135 20.63 15.15 6.36
CA GLN A 135 21.96 15.72 6.58
C GLN A 135 22.05 17.18 6.14
N GLN A 136 21.44 17.57 5.01
CA GLN A 136 21.39 18.97 4.59
C GLN A 136 20.55 19.85 5.53
N GLN A 137 19.42 19.35 6.07
CA GLN A 137 18.63 20.09 7.05
C GLN A 137 19.35 20.23 8.39
N GLN A 138 20.07 19.20 8.86
CA GLN A 138 20.91 19.32 10.05
C GLN A 138 22.08 20.28 9.83
N GLN A 139 22.73 20.25 8.67
CA GLN A 139 23.80 21.20 8.34
C GLN A 139 23.29 22.64 8.18
N ALA A 140 22.08 22.83 7.63
CA ALA A 140 21.43 24.14 7.53
C ALA A 140 20.97 24.67 8.89
N ALA A 141 20.50 23.80 9.79
CA ALA A 141 20.16 24.17 11.16
C ALA A 141 21.40 24.53 12.01
N ILE A 142 22.56 23.92 11.73
CA ILE A 142 23.84 24.25 12.39
C ILE A 142 24.44 25.55 11.82
N GLN A 143 24.16 25.89 10.56
CA GLN A 143 24.72 27.08 9.88
C GLN A 143 23.81 28.32 9.89
N ALA A 144 22.58 28.22 10.43
CA ALA A 144 21.73 29.40 10.60
C ALA A 144 22.37 30.35 11.63
N PRO A 145 22.63 31.62 11.29
CA PRO A 145 23.14 32.58 12.27
C PRO A 145 22.11 32.75 13.40
N PRO A 146 22.53 32.94 14.67
CA PRO A 146 21.59 33.34 15.70
C PRO A 146 20.92 34.63 15.23
N SER A 147 19.59 34.62 15.15
CA SER A 147 18.83 35.81 14.78
C SER A 147 19.24 36.96 15.71
N PRO A 148 19.45 38.18 15.19
CA PRO A 148 19.83 39.31 16.01
C PRO A 148 18.73 39.58 17.03
N GLU A 149 19.20 39.83 18.25
CA GLU A 149 18.44 40.19 19.45
C GLU A 149 17.25 41.10 19.11
N GLN A 150 16.07 40.70 19.57
CA GLN A 150 14.93 41.62 19.68
C GLN A 150 15.31 42.76 20.62
N PRO A 151 14.98 44.03 20.32
CA PRO A 151 15.31 45.13 21.22
C PRO A 151 14.47 44.98 22.50
N VAL A 152 15.19 44.78 23.61
CA VAL A 152 14.68 44.86 24.97
C VAL A 152 13.83 46.12 25.16
N ALA A 153 12.56 45.90 25.50
CA ALA A 153 11.61 46.96 25.81
C ALA A 153 12.12 47.85 26.95
N ALA A 154 11.97 49.15 26.74
CA ALA A 154 12.48 50.22 27.58
C ALA A 154 12.09 50.09 29.06
N VAL A 155 13.11 50.02 29.91
CA VAL A 155 13.00 50.27 31.35
C VAL A 155 12.72 51.76 31.56
N ALA A 156 11.45 52.14 31.57
CA ALA A 156 11.00 53.44 32.03
C ALA A 156 10.87 53.43 33.56
N ARG A 157 11.90 53.97 34.23
CA ARG A 157 11.86 54.32 35.65
C ARG A 157 10.82 55.42 35.86
N ARG A 158 9.88 55.24 36.80
CA ARG A 158 9.35 56.37 37.59
C ARG A 158 9.27 56.02 39.07
N ARG A 159 9.75 57.00 39.82
CA ARG A 159 10.08 57.03 41.24
C ARG A 159 8.85 57.50 42.04
N THR A 160 8.78 57.02 43.28
CA THR A 160 8.20 57.62 44.52
C THR A 160 6.69 57.83 44.65
N THR A 161 6.11 57.22 45.70
CA THR A 161 5.71 57.88 46.97
C THR A 161 5.94 56.84 48.09
N ARG A 162 6.80 57.06 49.10
CA ARG A 162 6.71 57.91 50.31
C ARG A 162 5.54 57.55 51.24
N TYR A 163 5.89 56.87 52.33
CA TYR A 163 5.31 56.70 53.69
C TYR A 163 5.92 55.35 54.14
N ASP A 164 6.96 55.22 54.98
CA ASP A 164 7.32 55.85 56.25
C ASP A 164 6.15 55.87 57.23
N ASP A 165 5.91 54.73 57.88
CA ASP A 165 5.73 54.74 59.33
C ASP A 165 6.10 53.37 59.91
N SER A 166 6.53 53.44 61.16
CA SER A 166 7.42 52.51 61.84
C SER A 166 6.66 51.49 62.72
N ASP A 167 7.47 50.66 63.38
CA ASP A 167 7.18 49.95 64.64
C ASP A 167 6.42 48.63 64.48
N ASP A 168 7.11 47.48 64.64
CA ASP A 168 7.61 46.94 65.90
C ASP A 168 6.46 46.67 66.87
N ASP A 169 5.98 45.43 66.87
CA ASP A 169 5.83 44.66 68.11
C ASP A 169 5.39 43.22 67.81
N SER A 170 6.28 42.30 68.19
CA SER A 170 6.04 41.01 68.85
C SER A 170 4.57 40.65 69.16
N ASP A 171 4.13 39.43 68.86
CA ASP A 171 3.94 38.43 69.92
C ASP A 171 3.55 37.00 69.45
N SER A 172 4.09 36.04 70.21
CA SER A 172 3.54 34.74 70.68
C SER A 172 2.43 34.01 69.88
N ILE A 173 2.64 32.76 69.43
CA ILE A 173 2.35 31.46 70.11
C ILE A 173 0.89 30.94 69.96
N ALA A 174 0.82 29.61 69.85
CA ALA A 174 -0.31 28.66 70.00
C ALA A 174 -1.11 28.38 68.71
N ASP A 175 -1.02 27.20 68.11
CA ASP A 175 -1.50 25.87 68.57
C ASP A 175 -3.01 25.77 68.38
N GLU A 176 -3.47 25.10 67.32
CA GLU A 176 -4.76 24.43 67.37
C GLU A 176 -4.82 23.22 66.43
N VAL A 177 -5.10 22.10 67.08
CA VAL A 177 -5.33 20.76 66.59
C VAL A 177 -6.82 20.61 66.32
N ASP A 178 -7.20 20.02 65.18
CA ASP A 178 -8.49 19.33 65.02
C ASP A 178 -8.26 18.26 63.93
N GLY A 179 -8.68 17.00 64.06
CA GLY A 179 -9.89 16.52 64.74
C GLY A 179 -10.84 15.99 63.68
#